data_AF-A0A5C3EWM2-F1
#
_entry.id   AF-A0A5C3EWM2-F1
#
_cell.length_a   1.000
_cell.length_b   1.000
_cell.length_c   1.000
_cell.angle_alpha   90.00
_cell.angle_beta   90.00
_cell.angle_gamma   90.00
#
_symmetry.space_group_name_H-M   'P 1'
#
loop_
_entity.id
_entity.type
_entity.pdbx_description
1 polymer ?
#
loop_
_entity_poly.entity_id
_entity_poly.type
_entity_poly.pdbx_seq_one_letter_code
_entity_poly.pdbx_strand_id
1 'polypeptide(L)' 'MGNGAKAQQKRERNAKAAGGVAKSQTKVNEAAKNVMCMTCRQTFLLTVREPALKQHAEDKHNKTLAECFPNHGK' A
#
# COMPACT_ATOMS: atom_id res chain seq x y z
N MET A 1 0.36 19.26 47.10
CA MET A 1 -0.31 19.31 45.79
C MET A 1 0.69 19.76 44.73
N GLY A 2 1.11 18.89 43.80
CA GLY A 2 1.97 19.34 42.69
C GLY A 2 2.43 18.21 41.77
N ASN A 3 2.32 18.46 40.46
CA ASN A 3 2.81 17.67 39.30
C ASN A 3 2.01 16.46 38.79
N GLY A 4 0.92 16.04 39.44
CA GLY A 4 0.00 15.04 38.84
C GLY A 4 -0.77 15.58 37.62
N ALA A 5 -1.25 16.82 37.71
CA ALA A 5 -2.05 17.46 36.67
C ALA A 5 -1.27 17.71 35.37
N LYS A 6 0.01 18.11 35.45
CA LYS A 6 0.86 18.30 34.27
C LYS A 6 1.21 16.97 33.59
N ALA A 7 1.45 15.91 34.38
CA ALA A 7 1.69 14.57 33.85
C ALA A 7 0.43 14.00 33.18
N GLN A 8 -0.75 14.21 33.76
CA GLN A 8 -2.02 13.78 33.19
C GLN A 8 -2.34 14.54 31.91
N GLN A 9 -2.18 15.87 31.87
CA GLN A 9 -2.32 16.64 30.62
C GLN A 9 -1.32 16.22 29.54
N LYS A 10 -0.07 15.86 29.90
CA LYS A 10 0.91 15.33 28.94
C LYS A 10 0.47 13.98 28.39
N ARG A 11 -0.05 13.07 29.23
CA ARG A 11 -0.59 11.77 28.80
C ARG A 11 -1.81 11.94 27.91
N GLU A 12 -2.72 12.85 28.27
CA GLU A 12 -3.94 13.12 27.49
C GLU A 12 -3.62 13.77 26.13
N ARG A 13 -2.64 14.67 26.08
CA ARG A 13 -2.16 15.27 24.82
C ARG A 13 -1.46 14.24 23.93
N ASN A 14 -0.68 13.33 24.52
CA ASN A 14 -0.01 12.25 23.79
C ASN A 14 -1.00 11.20 23.28
N ALA A 15 -2.05 10.89 24.05
CA ALA A 15 -3.14 10.01 23.62
C ALA A 15 -3.98 10.63 22.48
N LYS A 16 -4.23 11.94 22.54
CA LYS A 16 -4.89 12.68 21.44
C LYS A 16 -4.01 12.77 20.18
N ALA A 17 -2.68 12.89 20.34
CA ALA A 17 -1.73 12.85 19.23
C ALA A 17 -1.58 11.45 18.61
N ALA A 18 -1.67 10.39 19.43
CA ALA A 18 -1.74 8.99 18.96
C ALA A 18 -3.07 8.65 18.25
N GLY A 19 -4.09 9.50 18.43
CA GLY A 19 -5.36 9.44 17.70
C GLY A 19 -5.34 10.13 16.33
N GLY A 20 -4.21 10.71 15.92
CA GLY A 20 -4.01 11.10 14.52
C GLY A 20 -4.00 9.84 13.67
N VAL A 21 -5.02 9.68 12.81
CA VAL A 21 -5.27 8.55 11.90
C VAL A 21 -4.00 7.74 11.69
N ALA A 22 -3.83 6.66 12.47
CA ALA A 22 -2.80 5.69 12.18
C ALA A 22 -3.12 5.17 10.79
N LYS A 23 -2.46 5.72 9.77
CA LYS A 23 -2.45 5.15 8.42
C LYS A 23 -1.79 3.81 8.61
N SER A 24 -2.59 2.78 8.90
CA SER A 24 -2.06 1.44 9.10
C SER A 24 -1.26 1.15 7.84
N GLN A 25 -0.01 0.74 8.00
CA GLN A 25 0.86 0.40 6.87
C GLN A 25 0.13 -0.57 5.92
N THR A 26 -0.72 -1.44 6.47
CA THR A 26 -1.66 -2.29 5.74
C THR A 26 -2.60 -1.53 4.81
N LYS A 27 -3.27 -0.47 5.27
CA LYS A 27 -4.16 0.35 4.41
C LYS A 27 -3.38 1.10 3.33
N VAL A 28 -2.18 1.57 3.65
CA VAL A 28 -1.28 2.21 2.66
C VAL A 28 -0.85 1.18 1.60
N ASN A 29 -0.54 -0.05 2.02
CA ASN A 29 -0.15 -1.13 1.13
C ASN A 29 -1.33 -1.62 0.27
N GLU A 30 -2.56 -1.63 0.81
CA GLU A 30 -3.78 -1.94 0.05
C GLU A 30 -4.07 -0.87 -1.00
N ALA A 31 -3.98 0.41 -0.64
CA ALA A 31 -4.12 1.52 -1.58
C ALA A 31 -2.99 1.55 -2.62
N ALA A 32 -1.85 0.91 -2.34
CA ALA A 32 -0.76 0.76 -3.29
C ALA A 32 -0.97 -0.38 -4.30
N LYS A 33 -2.02 -1.22 -4.19
CA LYS A 33 -2.31 -2.29 -5.17
C LYS A 33 -3.01 -1.76 -6.43
N ASN A 34 -2.36 -0.86 -7.17
CA ASN A 34 -2.96 -0.19 -8.33
C ASN A 34 -2.66 -0.86 -9.67
N VAL A 35 -1.85 -1.91 -9.71
CA VAL A 35 -1.52 -2.62 -10.96
C VAL A 35 -2.31 -3.92 -11.01
N MET A 36 -3.15 -4.11 -12.02
CA MET A 36 -3.97 -5.32 -12.18
C MET A 36 -3.69 -5.98 -13.53
N CYS A 37 -3.48 -7.30 -13.52
CA CYS A 37 -3.43 -8.08 -14.75
C CYS A 37 -4.83 -8.19 -15.35
N MET A 38 -5.03 -7.76 -16.59
CA MET A 38 -6.34 -7.81 -17.25
C MET A 38 -6.77 -9.22 -17.68
N THR A 39 -5.81 -10.16 -17.75
CA THR A 39 -6.08 -11.56 -18.10
C THR A 39 -6.62 -12.35 -16.91
N CYS A 40 -5.94 -12.30 -15.75
CA CYS A 40 -6.32 -13.10 -14.57
C CYS A 40 -6.86 -12.29 -13.39
N ARG A 41 -6.90 -10.95 -13.48
CA ARG A 41 -7.33 -10.03 -12.42
C ARG A 41 -6.49 -10.09 -11.14
N GLN A 42 -5.29 -10.68 -11.19
CA GLN A 42 -4.34 -10.63 -10.10
C GLN A 42 -3.84 -9.19 -9.91
N THR A 43 -3.90 -8.72 -8.67
CA THR A 43 -3.43 -7.38 -8.27
C THR A 43 -1.97 -7.42 -7.82
N PHE A 44 -1.21 -6.40 -8.18
CA PHE A 44 0.18 -6.19 -7.84
C PHE A 44 0.34 -4.80 -7.22
N LEU A 45 1.40 -4.65 -6.42
CA LEU A 45 1.77 -3.36 -5.84
C LEU A 45 2.23 -2.40 -6.94
N LEU A 46 1.94 -1.11 -6.80
CA LEU A 46 2.35 -0.05 -7.72
C LEU A 46 3.87 0.03 -7.87
N THR A 47 4.60 -0.32 -6.80
CA THR A 47 6.06 -0.33 -6.75
C THR A 47 6.68 -1.60 -7.34
N VAL A 48 5.87 -2.52 -7.89
CA VAL A 48 6.38 -3.71 -8.56
C VAL A 48 7.24 -3.31 -9.75
N ARG A 49 8.38 -3.99 -9.92
CA ARG A 49 9.28 -3.72 -11.04
C ARG A 49 8.80 -4.43 -12.30
N GLU A 50 9.06 -3.82 -13.45
CA GLU A 50 8.70 -4.36 -14.77
C GLU A 50 9.11 -5.82 -15.00
N PRO A 51 10.32 -6.30 -14.59
CA PRO A 51 10.71 -7.70 -14.80
C PRO A 51 9.76 -8.70 -14.11
N ALA A 52 9.20 -8.34 -12.95
CA ALA A 52 8.28 -9.22 -12.24
C ALA A 52 6.91 -9.30 -12.92
N LEU A 53 6.45 -8.21 -13.53
CA LEU A 53 5.22 -8.20 -14.33
C LEU A 53 5.40 -8.94 -15.65
N LYS A 54 6.58 -8.82 -16.27
CA LYS A 54 6.94 -9.55 -17.48
C LYS A 54 6.96 -11.05 -17.22
N GLN A 55 7.61 -11.48 -16.13
CA GLN A 55 7.60 -12.87 -15.69
C GLN A 55 6.17 -13.40 -15.49
N HIS A 56 5.29 -12.62 -14.86
CA HIS A 56 3.88 -13.01 -14.73
C HIS A 56 3.20 -13.19 -16.08
N ALA A 57 3.39 -12.24 -17.02
CA ALA A 57 2.78 -12.30 -18.33
C ALA A 57 3.28 -13.51 -19.15
N GLU A 58 4.58 -13.80 -19.09
CA GLU A 58 5.21 -14.93 -19.77
C GLU A 58 4.80 -16.28 -19.13
N ASP A 59 5.00 -16.47 -17.83
CA ASP A 59 4.78 -17.77 -17.17
C ASP A 59 3.30 -18.16 -17.05
N LYS A 60 2.41 -17.18 -16.81
CA LYS A 60 0.99 -17.47 -16.55
C LYS A 60 0.13 -17.38 -17.79
N HIS A 61 0.54 -16.58 -18.76
CA HIS A 61 -0.31 -16.25 -19.90
C HIS A 61 0.38 -16.43 -21.24
N ASN A 62 1.69 -16.69 -21.28
CA ASN A 62 2.50 -16.69 -22.51
C ASN A 62 2.22 -15.44 -23.37
N LYS A 63 2.05 -14.29 -22.72
CA LYS A 63 1.73 -13.01 -23.33
C LYS A 63 2.79 -11.97 -23.03
N THR A 64 2.78 -10.89 -23.80
CA THR A 64 3.63 -9.73 -23.51
C THR A 64 3.08 -8.91 -22.34
N LEU A 65 3.96 -8.10 -21.73
CA LEU A 65 3.58 -7.20 -20.64
C LEU A 65 2.47 -6.23 -21.06
N ALA A 66 2.53 -5.70 -22.29
CA ALA A 66 1.52 -4.77 -22.81
C ALA A 66 0.13 -5.39 -22.94
N GLU A 67 0.04 -6.69 -23.23
CA GLU A 67 -1.23 -7.40 -23.35
C GLU A 67 -1.85 -7.74 -21.99
N CYS A 68 -1.02 -8.08 -21.00
CA CYS A 68 -1.50 -8.40 -19.64
C CYS A 68 -1.70 -7.14 -18.78
N PHE A 69 -0.89 -6.11 -18.96
CA PHE A 69 -0.88 -4.87 -18.18
C PHE A 69 -0.92 -3.64 -19.10
N PRO A 70 -2.02 -3.43 -19.86
CA PRO A 70 -2.12 -2.32 -20.82
C PRO A 70 -2.08 -0.92 -20.17
N ASN A 71 -2.27 -0.84 -18.85
CA ASN A 71 -2.23 0.40 -18.07
C ASN A 71 -0.90 0.60 -17.31
N HIS A 72 0.08 -0.30 -17.43
CA HIS A 72 1.39 -0.14 -16.79
C HIS A 72 2.29 0.72 -17.69
N GLY A 73 2.61 1.94 -17.26
CA GLY A 73 3.53 2.86 -17.98
C GLY A 73 2.87 4.00 -18.77
N LYS A 74 1.58 4.29 -18.54
CA LYS A 74 1.00 5.60 -18.89
C LYS A 74 1.16 6.60 -17.74
#